data_AF-A0A1C4BXR7-F1
#
_entry.id   AF-A0A1C4BXR7-F1
#
_cell.length_a   1.000
_cell.length_b   1.000
_cell.length_c   1.000
_cell.angle_alpha   90.00
_cell.angle_beta   90.00
_cell.angle_gamma   90.00
#
_symmetry.space_group_name_H-M   'P 1'
#
loop_
_entity.id
_entity.type
_entity.pdbx_description
1 polymer ?
#
loop_
_entity_poly.entity_id
_entity_poly.type
_entity_poly.pdbx_seq_one_letter_code
_entity_poly.pdbx_strand_id
1 'polypeptide(L)'
;MISIPMRRPGATILMFFTLMFSGGVLAKTHTAETASHKAHVTKASVKKQASSKQEYSRNSVNSSSLPDLRKYPSGTPRKKAFLRTVMPYITSKNSAIAAERNWLLSKQYDSQWSPAERTRLKELTKRYKVSWSGNTRRIPWNVLLERVDIIPDSMVATMAAAESGWGTSKLARTNNNLFGMKCAKGACKNGPGKVKGYSHFESVQESVDAYVTNLNTHSAYASFRKSRAQLRKADQEVTATNMIHKLQGYSTRGASYNNYLFAMYQDNQQLIASHM
;
A
#
# COMPACT_ATOMS: atom_id res chain seq x y z
N MET A 1 -30.74 -4.40 35.97
CA MET A 1 -29.80 -3.28 35.76
C MET A 1 -29.05 -3.53 34.47
N ILE A 2 -29.42 -2.80 33.41
CA ILE A 2 -28.93 -2.97 32.05
C ILE A 2 -27.63 -2.18 31.92
N SER A 3 -26.50 -2.88 31.75
CA SER A 3 -25.20 -2.27 31.49
C SER A 3 -25.01 -2.06 29.99
N ILE A 4 -24.97 -0.79 29.58
CA ILE A 4 -24.72 -0.33 28.22
C ILE A 4 -23.21 -0.48 27.92
N PRO A 5 -22.79 -1.08 26.78
CA PRO A 5 -21.38 -1.08 26.41
C PRO A 5 -21.02 0.25 25.73
N MET A 6 -20.12 1.00 26.37
CA MET A 6 -19.46 2.18 25.82
C MET A 6 -18.71 1.84 24.53
N ARG A 7 -19.20 2.37 23.40
CA ARG A 7 -18.45 2.44 22.14
C ARG A 7 -17.25 3.38 22.33
N ARG A 8 -16.04 2.83 22.24
CA ARG A 8 -14.80 3.63 22.09
C ARG A 8 -14.75 4.20 20.66
N PRO A 9 -14.44 5.50 20.46
CA PRO A 9 -14.27 6.06 19.13
C PRO A 9 -13.01 5.47 18.48
N GLY A 10 -13.21 4.80 17.34
CA GLY A 10 -12.13 4.24 16.52
C GLY A 10 -11.24 5.35 15.95
N ALA A 11 -9.97 5.01 15.70
CA ALA A 11 -9.01 5.90 15.08
C ALA A 11 -9.44 6.22 13.65
N THR A 12 -10.05 7.38 13.49
CA THR A 12 -10.60 7.90 12.25
C THR A 12 -9.49 8.44 11.33
N ILE A 13 -9.25 7.81 10.18
CA ILE A 13 -8.53 8.43 9.07
C ILE A 13 -9.53 9.36 8.37
N LEU A 14 -9.36 10.66 8.60
CA LEU A 14 -10.17 11.71 8.00
C LEU A 14 -9.34 12.29 6.85
N MET A 15 -9.67 11.90 5.61
CA MET A 15 -9.09 12.53 4.42
C MET A 15 -10.03 13.61 3.89
N PHE A 16 -9.59 14.87 4.01
CA PHE A 16 -10.12 15.97 3.20
C PHE A 16 -9.29 16.08 1.94
N PHE A 17 -9.90 15.80 0.78
CA PHE A 17 -9.38 16.21 -0.51
C PHE A 17 -10.08 17.50 -0.93
N THR A 18 -9.32 18.59 -1.08
CA THR A 18 -9.80 19.80 -1.77
C THR A 18 -9.67 19.58 -3.27
N LEU A 19 -10.81 19.40 -3.94
CA LEU A 19 -10.89 19.45 -5.41
C LEU A 19 -10.87 20.93 -5.83
N MET A 20 -9.75 21.41 -6.36
CA MET A 20 -9.73 22.64 -7.14
C MET A 20 -10.04 22.27 -8.59
N PHE A 21 -11.27 22.57 -9.02
CA PHE A 21 -11.67 22.59 -10.42
C PHE A 21 -10.95 23.75 -11.11
N SER A 22 -10.07 23.47 -12.09
CA SER A 22 -9.58 24.50 -13.00
C SER A 22 -10.60 24.65 -14.14
N GLY A 23 -11.08 25.88 -14.30
CA GLY A 23 -12.08 26.30 -15.27
C GLY A 23 -11.70 26.06 -16.72
N GLY A 24 -12.74 26.06 -17.56
CA GLY A 24 -12.71 25.71 -18.97
C GLY A 24 -11.87 26.64 -19.84
N VAL A 25 -11.40 26.07 -20.95
CA VAL A 25 -10.75 26.78 -22.04
C VAL A 25 -11.75 26.85 -23.20
N LEU A 26 -12.05 28.08 -23.60
CA LEU A 26 -12.79 28.45 -24.81
C LEU A 26 -12.09 27.89 -26.05
N ALA A 27 -12.84 27.17 -26.88
CA ALA A 27 -12.43 26.85 -28.25
C ALA A 27 -12.60 28.09 -29.15
N LYS A 28 -11.57 28.43 -29.92
CA LYS A 28 -11.70 29.21 -31.15
C LYS A 28 -10.99 28.47 -32.28
N THR A 29 -11.79 28.14 -33.29
CA THR A 29 -11.43 27.62 -34.60
C THR A 29 -10.61 28.63 -35.39
N HIS A 30 -9.52 28.19 -36.01
CA HIS A 30 -8.98 28.83 -37.21
C HIS A 30 -8.63 27.79 -38.26
N THR A 31 -9.07 28.14 -39.46
CA THR A 31 -9.07 27.46 -40.75
C THR A 31 -7.66 27.20 -41.29
N ALA A 32 -7.58 26.15 -42.12
CA ALA A 32 -6.39 25.75 -42.85
C ALA A 32 -6.16 26.62 -44.09
N GLU A 33 -4.89 26.99 -44.33
CA GLU A 33 -4.39 27.35 -45.66
C GLU A 33 -3.03 26.68 -45.89
N THR A 34 -2.94 25.98 -47.02
CA THR A 34 -1.79 25.30 -47.59
C THR A 34 -0.87 26.27 -48.32
N ALA A 35 0.44 26.21 -48.07
CA ALA A 35 1.45 26.66 -49.02
C ALA A 35 2.73 25.83 -48.93
N SER A 36 3.18 25.37 -50.09
CA SER A 36 4.34 24.53 -50.38
C SER A 36 5.56 25.40 -50.65
N HIS A 37 6.70 25.16 -49.99
CA HIS A 37 8.02 25.57 -50.51
C HIS A 37 9.12 24.55 -50.15
N LYS A 38 9.91 24.22 -51.17
CA LYS A 38 11.00 23.23 -51.17
C LYS A 38 12.28 23.73 -50.47
N ALA A 39 13.09 22.74 -50.13
CA ALA A 39 14.28 22.71 -49.30
C ALA A 39 15.41 23.71 -49.62
N HIS A 40 16.13 24.10 -48.55
CA HIS A 40 17.55 24.44 -48.60
C HIS A 40 18.30 23.59 -47.56
N VAL A 41 19.38 22.95 -48.01
CA VAL A 41 20.28 22.11 -47.21
C VAL A 41 21.31 23.00 -46.50
N THR A 42 21.46 22.82 -45.20
CA THR A 42 22.66 23.25 -44.44
C THR A 42 22.95 22.22 -43.33
N LYS A 43 24.23 21.85 -43.24
CA LYS A 43 24.76 20.76 -42.41
C LYS A 43 24.87 21.12 -40.93
N ALA A 44 24.64 20.09 -40.11
CA ALA A 44 25.24 19.79 -38.79
C ALA A 44 24.87 20.63 -37.56
N SER A 45 24.08 20.02 -36.67
CA SER A 45 24.60 19.56 -35.36
C SER A 45 23.65 18.52 -34.75
N VAL A 46 24.04 17.24 -34.90
CA VAL A 46 23.33 16.10 -34.27
C VAL A 46 23.63 16.14 -32.77
N LYS A 47 22.74 16.74 -31.97
CA LYS A 47 22.74 16.52 -30.52
C LYS A 47 22.14 15.14 -30.22
N LYS A 48 23.07 14.21 -30.07
CA LYS A 48 22.99 12.87 -29.47
C LYS A 48 21.83 12.70 -28.48
N GLN A 49 20.71 12.19 -28.98
CA GLN A 49 19.63 11.64 -28.17
C GLN A 49 20.03 10.21 -27.79
N ALA A 50 20.81 10.07 -26.73
CA ALA A 50 21.29 8.77 -26.26
C ALA A 50 21.19 8.67 -24.73
N SER A 51 20.51 7.59 -24.30
CA SER A 51 20.57 6.99 -22.96
C SER A 51 19.71 7.58 -21.84
N SER A 52 18.37 7.61 -22.03
CA SER A 52 17.40 7.75 -20.93
C SER A 52 16.78 6.42 -20.48
N LYS A 53 17.26 5.26 -20.93
CA LYS A 53 16.76 3.95 -20.48
C LYS A 53 17.62 3.30 -19.39
N GLN A 54 18.92 3.58 -19.37
CA GLN A 54 19.86 2.92 -18.45
C GLN A 54 19.95 3.59 -17.06
N GLU A 55 19.77 4.91 -16.99
CA GLU A 55 19.88 5.66 -15.73
C GLU A 55 18.66 5.46 -14.80
N TYR A 56 17.50 5.08 -15.35
CA TYR A 56 16.26 4.90 -14.59
C TYR A 56 16.09 3.49 -14.00
N SER A 57 16.98 2.54 -14.35
CA SER A 57 16.88 1.15 -13.89
C SER A 57 17.70 0.86 -12.63
N ARG A 58 18.63 1.74 -12.22
CA ARG A 58 19.58 1.43 -11.14
C ARG A 58 19.27 2.07 -9.77
N ASN A 59 18.35 3.03 -9.69
CA ASN A 59 18.15 3.81 -8.46
C ASN A 59 17.00 3.34 -7.56
N SER A 60 16.24 2.29 -7.93
CA SER A 60 15.10 1.82 -7.12
C SER A 60 15.45 0.79 -6.05
N VAL A 61 16.64 0.19 -6.09
CA VAL A 61 16.98 -0.94 -5.21
C VAL A 61 17.57 -0.48 -3.87
N ASN A 62 18.11 0.74 -3.78
CA ASN A 62 18.88 1.21 -2.60
C ASN A 62 18.41 2.55 -2.00
N SER A 63 17.36 3.18 -2.52
CA SER A 63 16.82 4.40 -1.90
C SER A 63 15.81 4.03 -0.82
N SER A 64 16.17 4.25 0.45
CA SER A 64 15.22 4.14 1.57
C SER A 64 13.99 5.03 1.35
N SER A 65 14.16 6.22 0.76
CA SER A 65 13.08 7.20 0.60
C SER A 65 12.37 7.17 -0.77
N LEU A 66 11.12 7.63 -0.79
CA LEU A 66 10.34 7.80 -2.02
C LEU A 66 10.97 8.88 -2.92
N PRO A 67 11.33 8.58 -4.19
CA PRO A 67 11.87 9.60 -5.09
C PRO A 67 10.83 10.68 -5.37
N ASP A 68 11.27 11.88 -5.77
CA ASP A 68 10.33 12.95 -6.13
C ASP A 68 9.61 12.64 -7.46
N LEU A 69 8.45 12.00 -7.34
CA LEU A 69 7.65 11.55 -8.49
C LEU A 69 7.01 12.69 -9.29
N ARG A 70 7.10 13.94 -8.82
CA ARG A 70 6.63 15.12 -9.55
C ARG A 70 7.51 15.43 -10.77
N LYS A 71 8.74 14.89 -10.81
CA LYS A 71 9.63 14.96 -11.98
C LYS A 71 9.08 14.22 -13.20
N TYR A 72 8.10 13.32 -13.01
CA TYR A 72 7.43 12.61 -14.10
C TYR A 72 6.14 13.34 -14.51
N PRO A 73 5.82 13.38 -15.82
CA PRO A 73 4.52 13.86 -16.31
C PRO A 73 3.35 13.15 -15.63
N SER A 74 2.24 13.87 -15.42
CA SER A 74 1.02 13.30 -14.86
C SER A 74 0.46 12.17 -15.71
N GLY A 75 -0.35 11.30 -15.10
CA GLY A 75 -0.90 10.12 -15.76
C GLY A 75 0.09 8.95 -15.77
N THR A 76 0.05 8.16 -16.84
CA THR A 76 0.74 6.86 -16.94
C THR A 76 2.24 6.90 -16.61
N PRO A 77 3.05 7.89 -17.06
CA PRO A 77 4.48 7.93 -16.74
C PRO A 77 4.75 7.95 -15.23
N ARG A 78 4.04 8.82 -14.50
CA ARG A 78 4.16 8.90 -13.04
C ARG A 78 3.62 7.67 -12.33
N LYS A 79 2.49 7.13 -12.78
CA LYS A 79 1.93 5.89 -12.21
C LYS A 79 2.91 4.72 -12.32
N LYS A 80 3.58 4.56 -13.47
CA LYS A 80 4.65 3.55 -13.67
C LYS A 80 5.82 3.79 -12.72
N ALA A 81 6.30 5.03 -12.62
CA ALA A 81 7.40 5.36 -11.72
C ALA A 81 7.05 5.05 -10.24
N PHE A 82 5.83 5.37 -9.81
CA PHE A 82 5.32 5.03 -8.48
C PHE A 82 5.33 3.51 -8.25
N LEU A 83 4.72 2.73 -9.15
CA LEU A 83 4.61 1.28 -9.01
C LEU A 83 5.98 0.59 -8.98
N ARG A 84 6.93 1.02 -9.83
CA ARG A 84 8.32 0.50 -9.79
C ARG A 84 9.01 0.73 -8.45
N THR A 85 8.66 1.81 -7.75
CA THR A 85 9.22 2.07 -6.42
C THR A 85 8.54 1.24 -5.34
N VAL A 86 7.21 1.15 -5.34
CA VAL A 86 6.49 0.56 -4.20
C VAL A 86 6.32 -0.96 -4.31
N MET A 87 6.21 -1.52 -5.52
CA MET A 87 5.84 -2.92 -5.68
C MET A 87 6.85 -3.91 -5.10
N PRO A 88 8.18 -3.74 -5.29
CA PRO A 88 9.15 -4.66 -4.71
C PRO A 88 8.99 -4.84 -3.20
N TYR A 89 8.65 -3.76 -2.47
CA TYR A 89 8.44 -3.82 -1.03
C TYR A 89 7.13 -4.51 -0.64
N ILE A 90 6.07 -4.34 -1.44
CA ILE A 90 4.78 -5.01 -1.23
C ILE A 90 4.93 -6.52 -1.45
N THR A 91 5.51 -6.92 -2.59
CA THR A 91 5.71 -8.34 -2.94
C THR A 91 6.66 -9.01 -1.94
N SER A 92 7.75 -8.34 -1.57
CA SER A 92 8.68 -8.84 -0.53
C SER A 92 7.97 -9.06 0.81
N LYS A 93 7.15 -8.10 1.27
CA LYS A 93 6.38 -8.25 2.51
C LYS A 93 5.40 -9.42 2.45
N ASN A 94 4.63 -9.55 1.38
CA ASN A 94 3.69 -10.65 1.25
C ASN A 94 4.40 -12.01 1.12
N SER A 95 5.58 -12.05 0.49
CA SER A 95 6.40 -13.26 0.41
C SER A 95 6.87 -13.72 1.78
N ALA A 96 7.33 -12.78 2.62
CA ALA A 96 7.69 -13.07 4.02
C ALA A 96 6.48 -13.60 4.82
N ILE A 97 5.30 -12.98 4.68
CA ILE A 97 4.08 -13.43 5.36
C ILE A 97 3.65 -14.82 4.88
N ALA A 98 3.73 -15.09 3.57
CA ALA A 98 3.40 -16.39 3.01
C ALA A 98 4.33 -17.48 3.56
N ALA A 99 5.63 -17.21 3.66
CA ALA A 99 6.60 -18.14 4.25
C ALA A 99 6.30 -18.41 5.74
N GLU A 100 5.95 -17.38 6.51
CA GLU A 100 5.52 -17.53 7.91
C GLU A 100 4.25 -18.37 8.03
N ARG A 101 3.26 -18.10 7.18
CA ARG A 101 1.99 -18.83 7.15
C ARG A 101 2.21 -20.31 6.80
N ASN A 102 3.00 -20.59 5.75
CA ASN A 102 3.28 -21.96 5.32
C ASN A 102 4.01 -22.74 6.42
N TRP A 103 4.96 -22.11 7.10
CA TRP A 103 5.60 -22.70 8.27
C TRP A 103 4.61 -22.96 9.42
N LEU A 104 3.66 -22.05 9.69
CA LEU A 104 2.62 -22.29 10.70
C LEU A 104 1.70 -23.45 10.33
N LEU A 105 1.28 -23.54 9.07
CA LEU A 105 0.44 -24.62 8.58
C LEU A 105 1.15 -25.97 8.67
N SER A 106 2.44 -26.04 8.35
CA SER A 106 3.22 -27.27 8.50
C SER A 106 3.38 -27.69 9.96
N LYS A 107 3.19 -26.78 10.92
CA LYS A 107 3.28 -27.04 12.37
C LYS A 107 1.94 -27.25 13.06
N GLN A 108 0.82 -27.10 12.35
CA GLN A 108 -0.51 -27.12 12.95
C GLN A 108 -0.85 -28.45 13.64
N TYR A 109 -0.31 -29.55 13.10
CA TYR A 109 -0.57 -30.91 13.58
C TYR A 109 0.65 -31.55 14.27
N ASP A 110 1.73 -30.77 14.49
CA ASP A 110 2.95 -31.26 15.12
C ASP A 110 2.78 -31.37 16.63
N SER A 111 3.10 -32.56 17.16
CA SER A 111 3.10 -32.82 18.61
C SER A 111 4.43 -32.50 19.29
N GLN A 112 5.51 -32.36 18.51
CA GLN A 112 6.87 -32.13 19.00
C GLN A 112 7.38 -30.77 18.53
N TRP A 113 8.08 -30.07 19.43
CA TRP A 113 8.54 -28.69 19.21
C TRP A 113 9.94 -28.53 19.78
N SER A 114 10.91 -28.31 18.90
CA SER A 114 12.27 -27.94 19.26
C SER A 114 12.32 -26.56 19.93
N PRO A 115 13.39 -26.24 20.70
CA PRO A 115 13.55 -24.91 21.29
C PRO A 115 13.50 -23.77 20.26
N ALA A 116 14.12 -23.95 19.09
CA ALA A 116 14.13 -22.96 18.02
C ALA A 116 12.72 -22.69 17.46
N GLU A 117 11.91 -23.73 17.26
CA GLU A 117 10.53 -23.60 16.77
C GLU A 117 9.63 -22.91 17.80
N ARG A 118 9.82 -23.19 19.09
CA ARG A 118 9.09 -22.49 20.16
C ARG A 118 9.44 -21.02 20.20
N THR A 119 10.71 -20.66 20.05
CA THR A 119 11.17 -19.27 19.97
C THR A 119 10.56 -18.58 18.74
N ARG A 120 10.64 -19.20 17.56
CA ARG A 120 10.03 -18.67 16.33
C ARG A 120 8.52 -18.46 16.48
N LEU A 121 7.79 -19.40 17.07
CA LEU A 121 6.36 -19.25 17.33
C LEU A 121 6.07 -18.10 18.32
N LYS A 122 6.89 -17.96 19.36
CA LYS A 122 6.78 -16.85 20.33
C LYS A 122 6.99 -15.50 19.67
N GLU A 123 7.95 -15.40 18.76
CA GLU A 123 8.20 -14.19 17.98
C GLU A 123 7.04 -13.86 17.03
N LEU A 124 6.50 -14.86 16.33
CA LEU A 124 5.34 -14.67 15.46
C LEU A 124 4.10 -14.23 16.24
N THR A 125 3.77 -14.90 17.33
CA THR A 125 2.64 -14.52 18.18
C THR A 125 2.80 -13.10 18.73
N LYS A 126 4.00 -12.71 19.17
CA LYS A 126 4.30 -11.33 19.58
C LYS A 126 4.12 -10.33 18.43
N ARG A 127 4.74 -10.59 17.27
CA ARG A 127 4.68 -9.74 16.07
C ARG A 127 3.25 -9.49 15.61
N TYR A 128 2.45 -10.56 15.55
CA TYR A 128 1.05 -10.50 15.17
C TYR A 128 0.10 -10.18 16.33
N LYS A 129 0.62 -9.80 17.51
CA LYS A 129 -0.13 -9.39 18.70
C LYS A 129 -1.16 -10.43 19.17
N VAL A 130 -0.84 -11.71 19.05
CA VAL A 130 -1.64 -12.85 19.49
C VAL A 130 -1.18 -13.25 20.89
N SER A 131 -2.11 -13.28 21.85
CA SER A 131 -1.81 -13.72 23.22
C SER A 131 -1.59 -15.24 23.23
N TRP A 132 -0.43 -15.67 23.70
CA TRP A 132 -0.07 -17.08 23.86
C TRP A 132 0.87 -17.25 25.05
N SER A 133 0.58 -18.22 25.90
CA SER A 133 1.32 -18.45 27.16
C SER A 133 2.62 -19.24 26.99
N GLY A 134 2.94 -19.68 25.77
CA GLY A 134 4.08 -20.56 25.50
C GLY A 134 3.76 -22.06 25.57
N ASN A 135 2.54 -22.43 25.99
CA ASN A 135 2.09 -23.82 25.97
C ASN A 135 1.75 -24.26 24.53
N THR A 136 2.59 -25.09 23.93
CA THR A 136 2.44 -25.57 22.54
C THR A 136 1.22 -26.49 22.34
N ARG A 137 0.61 -27.01 23.42
CA ARG A 137 -0.67 -27.74 23.34
C ARG A 137 -1.89 -26.81 23.26
N ARG A 138 -1.72 -25.51 23.51
CA ARG A 138 -2.79 -24.51 23.55
C ARG A 138 -2.43 -23.30 22.68
N ILE A 139 -2.02 -23.56 21.45
CA ILE A 139 -1.76 -22.51 20.46
C ILE A 139 -3.10 -22.00 19.91
N PRO A 140 -3.35 -20.69 19.91
CA PRO A 140 -4.58 -20.11 19.36
C PRO A 140 -4.54 -20.09 17.82
N TRP A 141 -4.53 -21.26 17.18
CA TRP A 141 -4.34 -21.46 15.75
C TRP A 141 -5.25 -20.60 14.88
N ASN A 142 -6.54 -20.56 15.18
CA ASN A 142 -7.51 -19.77 14.40
C ASN A 142 -7.16 -18.28 14.41
N VAL A 143 -6.90 -17.70 15.58
CA VAL A 143 -6.55 -16.28 15.70
C VAL A 143 -5.21 -15.98 15.04
N LEU A 144 -4.24 -16.89 15.18
CA LEU A 144 -2.93 -16.73 14.57
C LEU A 144 -3.02 -16.76 13.04
N LEU A 145 -3.67 -17.77 12.47
CA LEU A 145 -3.83 -17.90 11.02
C LEU A 145 -4.77 -16.85 10.41
N GLU A 146 -5.69 -16.24 11.18
CA GLU A 146 -6.43 -15.06 10.70
C GLU A 146 -5.53 -13.83 10.51
N ARG A 147 -4.47 -13.71 11.33
CA ARG A 147 -3.54 -12.57 11.32
C ARG A 147 -2.35 -12.76 10.40
N VAL A 148 -1.79 -13.97 10.33
CA VAL A 148 -0.66 -14.33 9.47
C VAL A 148 -1.16 -14.70 8.08
N ASP A 149 -1.62 -13.70 7.34
CA ASP A 149 -2.04 -13.86 5.95
C ASP A 149 -1.69 -12.61 5.13
N ILE A 150 -1.50 -12.82 3.83
CA ILE A 150 -1.15 -11.77 2.88
C ILE A 150 -2.30 -10.76 2.72
N ILE A 151 -1.97 -9.62 2.11
CA ILE A 151 -2.94 -8.65 1.61
C ILE A 151 -2.66 -8.53 0.11
N PRO A 152 -3.65 -8.67 -0.79
CA PRO A 152 -3.40 -8.70 -2.22
C PRO A 152 -2.49 -7.55 -2.68
N ASP A 153 -1.42 -7.84 -3.44
CA ASP A 153 -0.42 -6.85 -3.87
C ASP A 153 -1.09 -5.65 -4.54
N SER A 154 -2.01 -5.93 -5.47
CA SER A 154 -2.76 -4.93 -6.20
C SER A 154 -3.68 -4.08 -5.32
N MET A 155 -4.19 -4.65 -4.22
CA MET A 155 -4.95 -3.90 -3.22
C MET A 155 -4.02 -2.95 -2.47
N VAL A 156 -2.87 -3.41 -1.97
CA VAL A 156 -1.90 -2.55 -1.27
C VAL A 156 -1.40 -1.42 -2.19
N ALA A 157 -1.12 -1.74 -3.46
CA ALA A 157 -0.70 -0.76 -4.46
C ALA A 157 -1.76 0.31 -4.72
N THR A 158 -3.03 -0.11 -4.87
CA THR A 158 -4.17 0.80 -5.07
C THR A 158 -4.33 1.72 -3.86
N MET A 159 -4.26 1.16 -2.65
CA MET A 159 -4.35 1.93 -1.40
C MET A 159 -3.21 2.95 -1.30
N ALA A 160 -1.97 2.51 -1.53
CA ALA A 160 -0.81 3.40 -1.52
C ALA A 160 -0.97 4.54 -2.53
N ALA A 161 -1.42 4.24 -3.75
CA ALA A 161 -1.62 5.24 -4.79
C ALA A 161 -2.77 6.21 -4.45
N ALA A 162 -3.87 5.72 -3.89
CA ALA A 162 -5.03 6.53 -3.51
C ALA A 162 -4.67 7.51 -2.39
N GLU A 163 -4.02 7.00 -1.35
CA GLU A 163 -3.73 7.76 -0.13
C GLU A 163 -2.57 8.75 -0.33
N SER A 164 -1.61 8.43 -1.20
CA SER A 164 -0.44 9.27 -1.46
C SER A 164 -0.58 10.18 -2.69
N GLY A 165 -1.67 10.05 -3.46
CA GLY A 165 -1.81 10.70 -4.76
C GLY A 165 -0.69 10.27 -5.71
N TRP A 166 -0.52 8.96 -5.88
CA TRP A 166 0.59 8.36 -6.64
C TRP A 166 1.98 8.86 -6.17
N GLY A 167 2.15 8.99 -4.85
CA GLY A 167 3.39 9.39 -4.17
C GLY A 167 3.73 10.88 -4.22
N THR A 168 2.80 11.73 -4.70
CA THR A 168 3.07 13.17 -4.83
C THR A 168 2.69 13.99 -3.61
N SER A 169 1.87 13.44 -2.71
CA SER A 169 1.41 14.16 -1.52
C SER A 169 2.59 14.62 -0.66
N LYS A 170 2.41 15.76 0.03
CA LYS A 170 3.45 16.27 0.94
C LYS A 170 3.81 15.22 1.98
N LEU A 171 2.81 14.54 2.55
CA LEU A 171 3.00 13.49 3.56
C LEU A 171 3.84 12.31 3.03
N ALA A 172 3.55 11.82 1.83
CA ALA A 172 4.31 10.73 1.23
C ALA A 172 5.79 11.11 1.02
N ARG A 173 6.04 12.33 0.56
CA ARG A 173 7.41 12.81 0.27
C ARG A 173 8.21 13.16 1.53
N THR A 174 7.59 13.83 2.51
CA THR A 174 8.33 14.29 3.69
C THR A 174 8.41 13.22 4.77
N ASN A 175 7.37 12.39 4.94
CA ASN A 175 7.30 11.43 6.03
C ASN A 175 7.53 9.97 5.57
N ASN A 176 7.75 9.72 4.27
CA ASN A 176 7.66 8.38 3.65
C ASN A 176 6.34 7.67 3.98
N ASN A 177 5.26 8.38 4.26
CA ASN A 177 4.01 7.80 4.74
C ASN A 177 3.00 7.73 3.59
N LEU A 178 2.94 6.57 2.93
CA LEU A 178 2.11 6.34 1.75
C LEU A 178 0.62 6.17 2.07
N PHE A 179 0.28 5.83 3.31
CA PHE A 179 -1.04 5.34 3.70
C PHE A 179 -1.75 6.24 4.71
N GLY A 180 -1.31 7.49 4.87
CA GLY A 180 -1.98 8.43 5.77
C GLY A 180 -1.93 8.02 7.25
N MET A 181 -0.97 7.20 7.67
CA MET A 181 -0.96 6.62 9.02
C MET A 181 -0.71 7.69 10.07
N LYS A 182 -1.69 7.90 10.95
CA LYS A 182 -1.56 8.77 12.11
C LYS A 182 -0.68 8.12 13.17
N CYS A 183 0.10 8.93 13.89
CA CYS A 183 0.78 8.44 15.07
C CYS A 183 -0.19 8.37 16.25
N ALA A 184 0.13 7.51 17.23
CA ALA A 184 -0.55 7.55 18.53
C ALA A 184 -0.27 8.91 19.21
N LYS A 185 -1.21 9.37 20.04
CA LYS A 185 -1.05 10.62 20.81
C LYS A 185 0.29 10.61 21.57
N GLY A 186 1.11 11.64 21.37
CA GLY A 186 2.43 11.77 22.00
C GLY A 186 3.57 10.95 21.36
N ALA A 187 3.30 10.09 20.37
CA ALA A 187 4.31 9.22 19.75
C ALA A 187 5.00 9.82 18.53
N CYS A 188 4.44 10.89 17.94
CA CYS A 188 5.06 11.59 16.82
C CYS A 188 6.28 12.40 17.28
N LYS A 189 7.50 11.91 17.03
CA LYS A 189 8.71 12.74 17.03
C LYS A 189 8.92 13.30 15.62
N ASN A 190 8.20 14.38 15.30
CA ASN A 190 8.30 15.00 13.98
C ASN A 190 9.41 16.06 13.98
N GLY A 191 10.49 15.80 13.25
CA GLY A 191 11.53 16.80 12.99
C GLY A 191 11.06 17.92 12.04
N PRO A 192 11.89 18.95 11.82
CA PRO A 192 11.60 20.03 10.87
C PRO A 192 11.19 19.50 9.48
N GLY A 193 10.18 20.13 8.87
CA GLY A 193 9.69 19.77 7.53
C GLY A 193 8.74 18.57 7.44
N LYS A 194 8.55 17.80 8.53
CA LYS A 194 7.59 16.68 8.57
C LYS A 194 6.15 17.16 8.81
N VAL A 195 5.18 16.45 8.25
CA VAL A 195 3.75 16.72 8.50
C VAL A 195 3.38 16.26 9.91
N LYS A 196 2.91 17.20 10.74
CA LYS A 196 2.54 16.93 12.15
C LYS A 196 1.30 16.04 12.25
N GLY A 197 1.24 15.19 13.28
CA GLY A 197 0.12 14.29 13.55
C GLY A 197 0.13 12.97 12.76
N TYR A 198 1.10 12.79 11.86
CA TYR A 198 1.29 11.57 11.09
C TYR A 198 2.62 10.89 11.44
N SER A 199 2.65 9.57 11.33
CA SER A 199 3.87 8.79 11.49
C SER A 199 4.89 9.18 10.43
N HIS A 200 6.16 9.16 10.81
CA HIS A 200 7.30 9.20 9.91
C HIS A 200 7.89 7.79 9.84
N PHE A 201 8.24 7.37 8.63
CA PHE A 201 8.99 6.16 8.35
C PHE A 201 10.34 6.51 7.75
N GLU A 202 11.38 5.77 8.14
CA GLU A 202 12.72 5.89 7.59
C GLU A 202 12.76 5.47 6.12
N SER A 203 11.83 4.59 5.71
CA SER A 203 11.75 4.13 4.33
C SER A 203 10.36 3.84 3.78
N VAL A 204 10.26 3.73 2.45
CA VAL A 204 9.06 3.23 1.76
C VAL A 204 8.72 1.81 2.24
N GLN A 205 9.73 0.97 2.41
CA GLN A 205 9.57 -0.38 2.94
C GLN A 205 8.89 -0.37 4.31
N GLU A 206 9.39 0.46 5.24
CA GLU A 206 8.83 0.55 6.58
C GLU A 206 7.37 1.06 6.57
N SER A 207 7.03 1.96 5.64
CA SER A 207 5.64 2.39 5.46
C SER A 207 4.72 1.26 5.01
N VAL A 208 5.17 0.44 4.05
CA VAL A 208 4.45 -0.75 3.58
C VAL A 208 4.32 -1.77 4.72
N ASP A 209 5.40 -2.04 5.44
CA ASP A 209 5.43 -2.96 6.56
C ASP A 209 4.45 -2.55 7.67
N ALA A 210 4.44 -1.26 8.02
CA ALA A 210 3.54 -0.72 9.03
C ALA A 210 2.07 -0.84 8.61
N TYR A 211 1.77 -0.55 7.34
CA TYR A 211 0.41 -0.65 6.81
C TYR A 211 -0.10 -2.10 6.80
N VAL A 212 0.69 -3.04 6.27
CA VAL A 212 0.32 -4.46 6.22
C VAL A 212 0.17 -5.02 7.64
N THR A 213 1.09 -4.68 8.55
CA THR A 213 1.01 -5.07 9.95
C THR A 213 -0.24 -4.51 10.64
N ASN A 214 -0.63 -3.27 10.32
CA ASN A 214 -1.83 -2.65 10.86
C ASN A 214 -3.09 -3.42 10.45
N LEU A 215 -3.26 -3.74 9.17
CA LEU A 215 -4.39 -4.56 8.69
C LEU A 215 -4.38 -5.98 9.30
N ASN A 216 -3.20 -6.57 9.48
CA ASN A 216 -3.05 -7.90 10.06
C ASN A 216 -3.23 -7.97 11.57
N THR A 217 -3.14 -6.86 12.31
CA THR A 217 -3.11 -6.91 13.79
C THR A 217 -4.12 -6.01 14.50
N HIS A 218 -4.51 -4.88 13.90
CA HIS A 218 -5.37 -3.92 14.58
C HIS A 218 -6.81 -4.45 14.72
N SER A 219 -7.47 -4.16 15.84
CA SER A 219 -8.80 -4.68 16.17
C SER A 219 -9.88 -4.23 15.18
N ALA A 220 -9.80 -2.98 14.70
CA ALA A 220 -10.72 -2.43 13.71
C ALA A 220 -10.83 -3.25 12.43
N TYR A 221 -9.78 -4.00 12.05
CA TYR A 221 -9.75 -4.83 10.83
C TYR A 221 -10.02 -6.30 11.10
N ALA A 222 -10.62 -6.66 12.24
CA ALA A 222 -10.97 -8.04 12.54
C ALA A 222 -11.95 -8.64 11.50
N SER A 223 -12.95 -7.87 11.03
CA SER A 223 -13.87 -8.32 9.99
C SER A 223 -13.16 -8.57 8.66
N PHE A 224 -12.24 -7.69 8.26
CA PHE A 224 -11.38 -7.86 7.08
C PHE A 224 -10.61 -9.18 7.13
N ARG A 225 -9.97 -9.48 8.27
CA ARG A 225 -9.23 -10.74 8.47
C ARG A 225 -10.12 -11.98 8.42
N LYS A 226 -11.31 -11.90 9.01
CA LYS A 226 -12.32 -12.98 8.95
C LYS A 226 -12.76 -13.24 7.51
N SER A 227 -12.96 -12.21 6.70
CA SER A 227 -13.28 -12.37 5.28
C SER A 227 -12.16 -13.08 4.51
N ARG A 228 -10.88 -12.75 4.76
CA ARG A 228 -9.77 -13.51 4.16
C ARG A 228 -9.78 -14.97 4.59
N ALA A 229 -9.96 -15.23 5.88
CA ALA A 229 -10.00 -16.60 6.40
C ALA A 229 -11.17 -17.41 5.82
N GLN A 230 -12.31 -16.78 5.53
CA GLN A 230 -13.44 -17.41 4.84
C GLN A 230 -13.07 -17.80 3.40
N LEU A 231 -12.42 -16.91 2.65
CA LEU A 231 -11.94 -17.24 1.29
C LEU A 231 -10.97 -18.43 1.33
N ARG A 232 -10.02 -18.43 2.28
CA ARG A 232 -9.08 -19.55 2.46
C ARG A 232 -9.78 -20.87 2.76
N LYS A 233 -10.83 -20.86 3.59
CA LYS A 233 -11.62 -22.07 3.91
C LYS A 233 -12.44 -22.59 2.72
N ALA A 234 -12.76 -21.72 1.79
CA ALA A 234 -13.48 -22.05 0.56
C ALA A 234 -12.52 -22.33 -0.62
N ASP A 235 -11.21 -22.44 -0.37
CA ASP A 235 -10.16 -22.56 -1.39
C ASP A 235 -10.24 -21.48 -2.49
N GLN A 236 -10.70 -20.29 -2.10
CA GLN A 236 -10.77 -19.13 -2.98
C GLN A 236 -9.53 -18.25 -2.80
N GLU A 237 -9.03 -17.72 -3.91
CA GLU A 237 -7.92 -16.77 -3.89
C GLU A 237 -8.30 -15.48 -3.17
N VAL A 238 -7.37 -14.94 -2.38
CA VAL A 238 -7.50 -13.64 -1.75
C VAL A 238 -7.04 -12.58 -2.77
N THR A 239 -7.98 -11.88 -3.39
CA THR A 239 -7.72 -10.93 -4.49
C THR A 239 -8.15 -9.52 -4.12
N ALA A 240 -7.67 -8.50 -4.84
CA ALA A 240 -8.13 -7.13 -4.58
C ALA A 240 -9.64 -6.99 -4.79
N THR A 241 -10.18 -7.67 -5.81
CA THR A 241 -11.61 -7.65 -6.17
C THR A 241 -12.51 -8.09 -5.02
N ASN A 242 -12.16 -9.16 -4.31
CA ASN A 242 -12.98 -9.65 -3.21
C ASN A 242 -12.67 -8.98 -1.86
N MET A 243 -11.52 -8.31 -1.72
CA MET A 243 -11.08 -7.74 -0.45
C MET A 243 -11.32 -6.23 -0.28
N ILE A 244 -11.33 -5.41 -1.34
CA ILE A 244 -11.47 -3.94 -1.20
C ILE A 244 -12.74 -3.56 -0.45
N HIS A 245 -13.88 -4.17 -0.78
CA HIS A 245 -15.15 -3.88 -0.10
C HIS A 245 -15.22 -4.40 1.35
N LYS A 246 -14.23 -5.18 1.81
CA LYS A 246 -14.15 -5.70 3.18
C LYS A 246 -13.38 -4.78 4.13
N LEU A 247 -12.86 -3.64 3.66
CA LEU A 247 -12.19 -2.61 4.46
C LEU A 247 -13.17 -1.74 5.27
N GLN A 248 -14.06 -2.37 6.02
CA GLN A 248 -14.96 -1.64 6.91
C GLN A 248 -14.16 -0.91 8.00
N GLY A 249 -14.51 0.36 8.27
CA GLY A 249 -13.87 1.17 9.30
C GLY A 249 -12.51 1.74 8.93
N TYR A 250 -12.01 1.53 7.71
CA TYR A 250 -10.77 2.17 7.24
C TYR A 250 -10.95 3.68 7.02
N SER A 251 -12.09 4.08 6.45
CA SER A 251 -12.42 5.47 6.14
C SER A 251 -13.78 5.88 6.73
N THR A 252 -13.92 7.13 7.16
CA THR A 252 -15.22 7.72 7.57
C THR A 252 -16.26 7.69 6.49
N ARG A 253 -15.82 7.74 5.23
CA ARG A 253 -16.67 7.69 4.05
C ARG A 253 -17.25 6.30 3.80
N GLY A 254 -16.81 5.28 4.56
CA GLY A 254 -17.33 3.92 4.51
C GLY A 254 -17.37 3.35 3.10
N ALA A 255 -18.53 2.84 2.69
CA ALA A 255 -18.73 2.19 1.39
C ALA A 255 -18.39 3.10 0.19
N SER A 256 -18.66 4.42 0.28
CA SER A 256 -18.32 5.36 -0.80
C SER A 256 -16.81 5.36 -1.10
N TYR A 257 -15.97 5.28 -0.06
CA TYR A 257 -14.53 5.20 -0.24
C TYR A 257 -14.09 3.84 -0.78
N ASN A 258 -14.71 2.74 -0.33
CA ASN A 258 -14.42 1.41 -0.88
C ASN A 258 -14.78 1.32 -2.37
N ASN A 259 -15.89 1.95 -2.80
CA ASN A 259 -16.28 2.02 -4.20
C ASN A 259 -15.28 2.85 -5.02
N TYR A 260 -14.80 3.98 -4.48
CA TYR A 260 -13.74 4.77 -5.10
C TYR A 260 -12.45 3.96 -5.28
N LEU A 261 -12.01 3.23 -4.25
CA LEU A 261 -10.85 2.36 -4.35
C LEU A 261 -11.03 1.25 -5.38
N PHE A 262 -12.21 0.65 -5.44
CA PHE A 262 -12.50 -0.42 -6.38
C PHE A 262 -12.47 0.10 -7.82
N ALA A 263 -13.09 1.24 -8.11
CA ALA A 263 -13.02 1.90 -9.42
C ALA A 263 -11.58 2.24 -9.80
N MET A 264 -10.82 2.83 -8.86
CA MET A 264 -9.40 3.13 -9.09
C MET A 264 -8.58 1.87 -9.37
N TYR A 265 -8.84 0.77 -8.67
CA TYR A 265 -8.21 -0.53 -8.94
C TYR A 265 -8.54 -1.00 -10.36
N GLN A 266 -9.82 -0.99 -10.75
CA GLN A 266 -10.26 -1.42 -12.09
C GLN A 266 -9.60 -0.60 -13.20
N ASP A 267 -9.60 0.73 -13.09
CA ASP A 267 -9.00 1.65 -14.07
C ASP A 267 -7.48 1.45 -14.24
N ASN A 268 -6.82 0.85 -13.26
CA ASN A 268 -5.37 0.67 -13.23
C ASN A 268 -4.96 -0.81 -13.18
N GLN A 269 -5.88 -1.75 -13.34
CA GLN A 269 -5.63 -3.18 -13.12
C GLN A 269 -4.49 -3.70 -13.99
N GLN A 270 -4.52 -3.42 -15.30
CA GLN A 270 -3.47 -3.83 -16.25
C GLN A 270 -2.12 -3.19 -15.91
N LEU A 271 -2.16 -1.91 -15.52
CA LEU A 271 -0.96 -1.18 -15.15
C LEU A 271 -0.32 -1.78 -13.89
N ILE A 272 -1.12 -2.09 -12.87
CA ILE A 272 -0.65 -2.70 -11.63
C ILE A 272 -0.12 -4.11 -11.89
N ALA A 273 -0.87 -4.94 -12.63
CA ALA A 273 -0.48 -6.31 -12.96
C ALA A 273 0.87 -6.38 -13.69
N SER A 274 1.18 -5.43 -14.58
CA SER A 274 2.48 -5.37 -15.26
C SER A 274 3.69 -5.02 -14.39
N HIS A 275 3.48 -4.75 -13.09
CA HIS A 275 4.53 -4.42 -12.11
C HIS A 275 4.55 -5.39 -10.91
N MET A 276 3.79 -6.49 -11.00
CA MET A 276 3.82 -7.59 -10.03
C MET A 276 4.92 -8.59 -10.37
#